data_AF-A0A1B0FB68-F1
#
_entry.id   AF-A0A1B0FB68-F1
#
_cell.length_a   1.000
_cell.length_b   1.000
_cell.length_c   1.000
_cell.angle_alpha   90.00
_cell.angle_beta   90.00
_cell.angle_gamma   90.00
#
_symmetry.space_group_name_H-M   'P 1'
#
loop_
_entity.id
_entity.type
_entity.pdbx_description
1 polymer ?
#
loop_
_entity_poly.entity_id
_entity_poly.type
_entity_poly.pdbx_seq_one_letter_code
_entity_poly.pdbx_strand_id
1 'polypeptide(L)'
;MGTKSPGGPQRCRLILKQCLSIQLTKPGHTPEDFWMYDSGYMIFQNFLAANAQCWWNGPLTAATRGLKYAGHVAPGMLLITGEPCALEVIRGAYARSVLKAPATYLINSVVH
;
A
#
# COMPACT_ATOMS: atom_id res chain seq x y z
N MET A 1 16.50 46.69 -9.65
CA MET A 1 15.06 46.35 -9.82
C MET A 1 14.96 44.83 -9.73
N GLY A 2 14.56 44.31 -8.57
CA GLY A 2 14.47 42.86 -8.33
C GLY A 2 13.08 42.35 -8.70
N THR A 3 13.02 41.43 -9.65
CA THR A 3 11.79 40.67 -9.94
C THR A 3 11.77 39.43 -9.05
N LYS A 4 10.89 39.44 -8.06
CA LYS A 4 10.52 38.27 -7.28
C LYS A 4 9.66 37.36 -8.16
N SER A 5 10.14 36.16 -8.47
CA SER A 5 9.29 35.04 -8.91
C SER A 5 9.26 33.98 -7.81
N PRO A 6 8.11 33.67 -7.21
CA PRO A 6 7.96 32.58 -6.26
C PRO A 6 7.67 31.29 -7.03
N GLY A 7 8.66 30.41 -7.10
CA GLY A 7 8.51 29.10 -7.71
C GLY A 7 9.50 28.14 -7.06
N GLY A 8 9.15 27.67 -5.87
CA GLY A 8 9.91 26.65 -5.13
C GLY A 8 10.13 25.39 -5.98
N PRO A 9 11.03 24.50 -5.56
CA PRO A 9 11.53 23.39 -6.36
C PRO A 9 10.36 22.52 -6.81
N GLN A 10 9.97 22.65 -8.07
CA GLN A 10 9.04 21.73 -8.71
C GLN A 10 9.79 20.41 -8.82
N ARG A 11 9.56 19.58 -7.79
CA ARG A 11 10.11 18.25 -7.57
C ARG A 11 10.38 17.59 -8.90
N CYS A 12 11.64 17.24 -9.13
CA CYS A 12 12.05 16.28 -10.14
C CYS A 12 11.25 15.00 -9.89
N ARG A 13 10.07 14.90 -10.51
CA ARG A 13 9.15 13.78 -10.44
C ARG A 13 9.72 12.73 -11.39
N LEU A 14 10.90 12.22 -11.02
CA LEU A 14 11.51 11.09 -11.68
C LEU A 14 10.45 10.02 -11.80
N ILE A 15 10.44 9.35 -12.95
CA ILE A 15 9.60 8.22 -13.35
C ILE A 15 9.95 7.01 -12.46
N LEU A 16 9.86 7.18 -11.15
CA LEU A 16 9.80 6.09 -10.21
C LEU A 16 8.37 5.60 -10.33
N LYS A 17 8.19 4.37 -10.80
CA LYS A 17 6.92 3.65 -10.66
C LYS A 17 6.41 3.95 -9.26
N GLN A 18 5.26 4.61 -9.14
CA GLN A 18 4.74 4.96 -7.83
C GLN A 18 4.50 3.65 -7.09
N CYS A 19 5.26 3.45 -6.03
CA CYS A 19 5.15 2.29 -5.17
C CYS A 19 4.57 2.79 -3.84
N LEU A 20 3.71 1.99 -3.27
CA LEU A 20 3.18 2.18 -1.94
C LEU A 20 3.65 1.01 -1.09
N SER A 21 4.25 1.32 0.04
CA SER A 21 4.63 0.33 1.03
C SER A 21 3.56 0.27 2.10
N ILE A 22 3.15 -0.95 2.44
CA ILE A 22 2.19 -1.24 3.50
C ILE A 22 2.94 -2.02 4.57
N GLN A 23 3.08 -1.43 5.74
CA GLN A 23 3.66 -2.09 6.90
C GLN A 23 2.60 -2.97 7.56
N LEU A 24 2.94 -4.24 7.70
CA LEU A 24 2.11 -5.31 8.20
C LEU A 24 2.76 -5.96 9.41
N THR A 25 1.97 -6.25 10.44
CA THR A 25 2.41 -7.02 11.61
C THR A 25 1.47 -8.20 11.81
N LYS A 26 2.01 -9.35 12.19
CA LYS A 26 1.22 -10.54 12.52
C LYS A 26 1.11 -10.65 14.06
N PRO A 27 -0.01 -10.25 14.68
CA PRO A 27 -0.13 -10.26 16.14
C PRO A 27 -0.07 -11.70 16.67
N GLY A 28 0.58 -11.89 17.81
CA GLY A 28 0.67 -13.20 18.47
C GLY A 28 1.69 -14.17 17.85
N HIS A 29 2.45 -13.74 16.84
CA HIS A 29 3.55 -14.52 16.29
C HIS A 29 4.89 -14.01 16.81
N THR A 30 5.67 -14.95 17.30
CA THR A 30 7.06 -14.77 17.70
C THR A 30 7.99 -14.91 16.48
N PRO A 31 9.22 -14.37 16.51
CA PRO A 31 10.16 -14.52 15.39
C PRO A 31 10.48 -15.99 15.03
N GLU A 32 10.33 -16.90 16.00
CA GLU A 32 10.46 -18.37 15.86
C GLU A 32 9.28 -19.02 15.09
N ASP A 33 8.15 -18.33 14.92
CA ASP A 33 7.05 -18.78 14.07
C ASP A 33 7.34 -18.65 12.57
N PHE A 34 8.53 -18.14 12.20
CA PHE A 34 9.01 -18.08 10.82
C PHE A 34 8.07 -17.35 9.83
N TRP A 35 7.12 -16.57 10.34
CA TRP A 35 6.14 -15.79 9.58
C TRP A 35 6.79 -14.75 8.65
N MET A 36 8.06 -14.42 8.90
CA MET A 36 8.89 -13.63 7.99
C MET A 36 9.11 -14.28 6.62
N TYR A 37 8.90 -15.60 6.51
CA TYR A 37 8.96 -16.36 5.25
C TYR A 37 7.60 -16.54 4.58
N ASP A 38 6.52 -15.98 5.14
CA ASP A 38 5.23 -15.95 4.46
C ASP A 38 5.42 -15.29 3.08
N SER A 39 4.99 -15.99 2.02
CA SER A 39 5.16 -15.50 0.65
C SER A 39 4.49 -14.15 0.48
N GLY A 40 5.28 -13.09 0.22
CA GLY A 40 4.74 -11.75 0.00
C GLY A 40 3.68 -11.67 -1.10
N TYR A 41 3.73 -12.58 -2.07
CA TYR A 41 2.69 -12.70 -3.09
C TYR A 41 1.37 -13.25 -2.52
N MET A 42 1.40 -14.23 -1.60
CA MET A 42 0.19 -14.69 -0.92
C MET A 42 -0.40 -13.59 -0.03
N ILE A 43 0.44 -12.83 0.67
CA ILE A 43 0.01 -11.67 1.46
C ILE A 43 -0.69 -10.64 0.55
N PHE A 44 -0.11 -10.37 -0.62
CA PHE A 44 -0.73 -9.51 -1.63
C PHE A 44 -2.09 -10.04 -2.12
N GLN A 45 -2.19 -11.33 -2.47
CA GLN A 45 -3.46 -11.93 -2.90
C GLN A 45 -4.53 -11.84 -1.81
N ASN A 46 -4.17 -12.11 -0.56
CA ASN A 46 -5.08 -11.97 0.59
C ASN A 46 -5.51 -10.51 0.79
N PHE A 47 -4.61 -9.55 0.56
CA PHE A 47 -4.92 -8.12 0.63
C PHE A 47 -5.90 -7.71 -0.47
N LEU A 48 -5.70 -8.20 -1.70
CA LEU A 48 -6.63 -7.98 -2.80
C LEU A 48 -8.01 -8.57 -2.47
N ALA A 49 -8.06 -9.81 -2.00
CA ALA A 49 -9.31 -10.48 -1.66
C ALA A 49 -10.09 -9.72 -0.57
N ALA A 50 -9.40 -9.27 0.48
CA ALA A 50 -10.01 -8.54 1.60
C ALA A 50 -10.63 -7.19 1.18
N ASN A 51 -10.03 -6.50 0.20
CA ASN A 51 -10.50 -5.19 -0.26
C ASN A 51 -11.37 -5.25 -1.51
N ALA A 52 -11.28 -6.32 -2.31
CA ALA A 52 -12.14 -6.55 -3.47
C ALA A 52 -13.60 -6.85 -3.06
N GLN A 53 -13.80 -7.37 -1.85
CA GLN A 53 -15.12 -7.65 -1.28
C GLN A 53 -15.82 -6.40 -0.67
N CYS A 54 -15.20 -5.22 -0.70
CA CYS A 54 -15.80 -3.97 -0.21
C CYS A 54 -16.84 -3.39 -1.19
N TRP A 55 -17.97 -4.09 -1.34
CA TRP A 55 -19.08 -3.75 -2.25
C TRP A 55 -19.66 -2.34 -2.08
N TRP A 56 -19.54 -1.74 -0.90
CA TRP A 56 -20.01 -0.38 -0.61
C TRP A 56 -19.03 0.73 -1.04
N ASN A 57 -17.81 0.39 -1.48
CA ASN A 57 -16.78 1.34 -1.88
C ASN A 57 -16.23 1.00 -3.28
N GLY A 58 -17.02 1.33 -4.30
CA GLY A 58 -16.66 1.11 -5.71
C GLY A 58 -15.28 1.64 -6.11
N PRO A 59 -14.86 2.85 -5.68
CA PRO A 59 -13.52 3.35 -5.93
C PRO A 59 -12.41 2.47 -5.35
N LEU A 60 -12.59 1.96 -4.11
CA LEU A 60 -11.64 1.05 -3.48
C LEU A 60 -11.55 -0.26 -4.26
N THR A 61 -12.68 -0.87 -4.62
CA THR A 61 -12.69 -2.11 -5.40
C THR A 61 -12.01 -1.94 -6.76
N ALA A 62 -12.25 -0.82 -7.46
CA ALA A 62 -11.60 -0.51 -8.72
C ALA A 62 -10.09 -0.29 -8.54
N ALA A 63 -9.69 0.47 -7.51
CA ALA A 63 -8.29 0.71 -7.18
C ALA A 63 -7.56 -0.60 -6.87
N THR A 64 -8.15 -1.48 -6.05
CA THR A 64 -7.61 -2.79 -5.69
C THR A 64 -7.35 -3.66 -6.93
N ARG A 65 -8.24 -3.66 -7.91
CA ARG A 65 -8.04 -4.40 -9.18
C ARG A 65 -6.87 -3.88 -10.02
N GLY A 66 -6.55 -2.59 -9.90
CA GLY A 66 -5.44 -1.94 -10.62
C GLY A 66 -4.08 -2.11 -9.94
N LEU A 67 -4.02 -2.71 -8.76
CA LEU A 67 -2.78 -2.92 -8.03
C LEU A 67 -1.97 -4.09 -8.62
N LYS A 68 -0.65 -3.93 -8.58
CA LYS A 68 0.33 -4.92 -8.97
C LYS A 68 1.29 -5.14 -7.81
N TYR A 69 1.71 -6.39 -7.64
CA TYR A 69 2.74 -6.74 -6.68
C TYR A 69 4.10 -6.21 -7.14
N ALA A 70 4.75 -5.39 -6.32
CA ALA A 70 6.10 -4.89 -6.59
C ALA A 70 7.17 -5.68 -5.82
N GLY A 71 6.80 -6.26 -4.67
CA GLY A 71 7.70 -7.05 -3.84
C GLY A 71 7.24 -7.08 -2.40
N HIS A 72 8.08 -7.66 -1.54
CA HIS A 72 7.94 -7.55 -0.09
C HIS A 72 9.32 -7.49 0.52
N VAL A 73 9.43 -6.86 1.69
CA VAL A 73 10.63 -6.90 2.53
C VAL A 73 10.22 -7.60 3.83
N ALA A 74 10.90 -8.70 4.12
CA ALA A 74 10.71 -9.40 5.37
C ALA A 74 11.45 -8.67 6.50
N PRO A 75 10.86 -8.54 7.70
CA PRO A 75 9.50 -8.92 8.06
C PRO A 75 8.48 -7.80 7.77
N GLY A 76 7.36 -8.15 7.13
CA GLY A 76 6.13 -7.37 7.23
C GLY A 76 6.02 -6.11 6.37
N MET A 77 6.81 -5.91 5.31
CA MET A 77 6.56 -4.79 4.38
C MET A 77 6.08 -5.32 3.04
N LEU A 78 4.86 -4.94 2.64
CA LEU A 78 4.31 -5.27 1.33
C LEU A 78 4.47 -4.07 0.39
N LEU A 79 5.11 -4.27 -0.75
CA LEU A 79 5.27 -3.24 -1.78
C LEU A 79 4.28 -3.49 -2.92
N ILE A 80 3.43 -2.50 -3.17
CA ILE A 80 2.47 -2.52 -4.26
C ILE A 80 2.73 -1.35 -5.20
N THR A 81 2.41 -1.51 -6.47
CA THR A 81 2.46 -0.45 -7.48
C THR A 81 1.19 -0.47 -8.30
N GLY A 82 0.88 0.60 -9.01
CA GLY A 82 -0.35 0.71 -9.78
C GLY A 82 -0.48 2.08 -10.42
N GLU A 83 -1.68 2.35 -10.93
CA GLU A 83 -2.00 3.69 -11.41
C GLU A 83 -1.96 4.71 -10.25
N PRO A 84 -1.42 5.93 -10.47
CA PRO A 84 -1.37 6.98 -9.44
C PRO A 84 -2.69 7.21 -8.70
N CYS A 85 -3.80 7.20 -9.43
CA CYS A 85 -5.14 7.38 -8.88
C CYS A 85 -5.50 6.24 -7.91
N ALA A 86 -5.22 4.99 -8.30
CA ALA A 86 -5.48 3.83 -7.47
C ALA A 86 -4.69 3.88 -6.15
N LEU A 87 -3.42 4.28 -6.19
CA LEU A 87 -2.58 4.38 -5.00
C LEU A 87 -3.07 5.45 -4.01
N GLU A 88 -3.55 6.59 -4.50
CA GLU A 88 -4.18 7.61 -3.66
C GLU A 88 -5.49 7.13 -3.04
N VAL A 89 -6.29 6.32 -3.76
CA VAL A 89 -7.49 5.70 -3.20
C VAL A 89 -7.14 4.74 -2.06
N ILE A 90 -6.10 3.92 -2.20
CA ILE A 90 -5.62 3.04 -1.11
C ILE A 90 -5.15 3.86 0.10
N ARG A 91 -4.40 4.94 -0.13
CA ARG A 91 -3.95 5.83 0.94
C ARG A 91 -5.12 6.49 1.67
N GLY A 92 -6.10 6.99 0.91
CA GLY A 92 -7.32 7.55 1.47
C GLY A 92 -8.17 6.52 2.22
N ALA A 93 -8.20 5.27 1.73
CA ALA A 93 -8.88 4.17 2.41
C ALA A 93 -8.23 3.83 3.76
N TYR A 94 -6.89 3.85 3.82
CA TYR A 94 -6.17 3.68 5.07
C TYR A 94 -6.45 4.82 6.05
N ALA A 95 -6.37 6.07 5.60
CA ALA A 95 -6.60 7.25 6.44
C ALA A 95 -8.02 7.32 7.02
N ARG A 96 -9.02 6.74 6.34
CA ARG A 96 -10.40 6.63 6.82
C ARG A 96 -10.68 5.34 7.60
N SER A 97 -9.66 4.51 7.85
CA SER A 97 -9.80 3.19 8.51
C SER A 97 -10.78 2.24 7.80
N VAL A 98 -10.93 2.38 6.48
CA VAL A 98 -11.81 1.52 5.66
C VAL A 98 -11.03 0.44 4.92
N LEU A 99 -9.70 0.59 4.82
CA LEU A 99 -8.80 -0.39 4.22
C LEU A 99 -8.71 -1.64 5.10
N LYS A 100 -8.91 -2.81 4.49
CA LYS A 100 -8.84 -4.10 5.19
C LYS A 100 -7.44 -4.70 5.10
N ALA A 101 -6.97 -5.20 6.24
CA ALA A 101 -5.74 -5.96 6.31
C ALA A 101 -5.89 -7.33 5.62
N PRO A 102 -4.81 -7.89 5.06
CA PRO A 102 -4.80 -9.29 4.64
C PRO A 102 -5.04 -10.20 5.85
N ALA A 103 -5.64 -11.37 5.62
CA ALA A 103 -5.94 -12.35 6.67
C ALA A 103 -4.71 -12.63 7.55
N THR A 104 -4.89 -12.63 8.87
CA THR A 104 -3.86 -12.80 9.92
C THR A 104 -2.88 -11.65 10.14
N TYR A 105 -2.93 -10.58 9.34
CA TYR A 105 -2.10 -9.39 9.52
C TYR A 105 -2.90 -8.19 10.01
N LEU A 106 -2.18 -7.21 10.57
CA LEU A 106 -2.66 -5.86 10.85
C LEU A 106 -1.87 -4.87 10.01
N ILE A 107 -2.52 -3.81 9.53
CA ILE A 107 -1.85 -2.70 8.83
C ILE A 107 -1.43 -1.68 9.89
N ASN A 108 -0.12 -1.45 10.02
CA ASN A 108 0.45 -0.47 10.95
C ASN A 108 0.64 0.90 10.31
N SER A 109 1.04 0.92 9.03
CA SER A 109 1.29 2.16 8.30
C SER A 109 1.23 1.92 6.80
N VAL A 110 1.00 3.01 6.05
CA VAL A 110 1.04 3.03 4.58
C VAL A 110 1.89 4.24 4.18
N VAL A 111 3.07 4.00 3.59
CA VAL A 111 4.07 5.04 3.26
C VAL A 111 4.57 4.90 1.83
N HIS A 112 5.03 6.01 1.22
CA HIS A 112 5.49 6.08 -0.18
C HIS A 112 7.02 6.16 -0.25
#